data_AF-A0A932Z1V7-F1
#
_entry.id   AF-A0A932Z1V7-F1
#
_cell.length_a   1.000
_cell.length_b   1.000
_cell.length_c   1.000
_cell.angle_alpha   90.00
_cell.angle_beta   90.00
_cell.angle_gamma   90.00
#
_symmetry.space_group_name_H-M   'P 1'
#
loop_
_entity.id
_entity.type
_entity.pdbx_description
1 polymer ?
#
loop_
_entity_poly.entity_id
_entity_poly.type
_entity_poly.pdbx_seq_one_letter_code
_entity_poly.pdbx_strand_id
1 'polypeptide(L)'
;MGQGWKRSGLLYLAILFAGVALVAVFFSAPPKPKEIPLSEVITMSQNKKIEKVVEEGEWLTVTTIAGEELKTDIGALNYNDLRQLGLSAEVKYEIKAAGFNWGNILISFLPAILLGGLIFFIFFRARGANNQALTFGRSQARLAPPDKPSVTFADVAGVDEAKQELTEVVEFLKSREKFQILGARIPRGVLLVGPPGTGKTLLAKAVAGEA
;
A
#
# COMPACT_ATOMS: atom_id res chain seq x y z
N MET A 1 -2.75 -2.35 24.38
CA MET A 1 -2.62 -2.74 22.95
C MET A 1 -3.84 -2.20 22.20
N GLY A 2 -3.83 -0.96 21.73
CA GLY A 2 -3.34 -0.64 20.39
C GLY A 2 -4.52 -0.20 19.50
N GLN A 3 -5.28 0.82 19.93
CA GLN A 3 -6.50 1.28 19.23
C GLN A 3 -6.21 1.90 17.83
N GLY A 4 -4.95 2.19 17.53
CA GLY A 4 -4.51 2.75 16.24
C GLY A 4 -4.54 1.78 15.06
N TRP A 5 -4.29 0.47 15.28
CA TRP A 5 -4.30 -0.51 14.18
C TRP A 5 -5.73 -0.79 13.71
N LYS A 6 -6.70 -0.86 14.62
CA LYS A 6 -8.10 -1.12 14.24
C LYS A 6 -8.66 0.00 13.33
N ARG A 7 -8.32 1.26 13.58
CA ARG A 7 -8.83 2.39 12.78
C ARG A 7 -8.18 2.47 11.39
N SER A 8 -6.85 2.37 11.31
CA SER A 8 -6.15 2.43 10.02
C SER A 8 -6.34 1.15 9.20
N GLY A 9 -6.36 -0.02 9.86
CA GLY A 9 -6.53 -1.32 9.21
C GLY A 9 -7.92 -1.49 8.57
N LEU A 10 -8.98 -0.99 9.23
CA LEU A 10 -10.33 -0.99 8.67
C LEU A 10 -10.42 -0.09 7.41
N LEU A 11 -9.73 1.04 7.39
CA LEU A 11 -9.70 1.94 6.22
C LEU A 11 -9.01 1.28 5.02
N TYR A 12 -7.87 0.60 5.21
CA TYR A 12 -7.18 -0.09 4.12
C TYR A 12 -7.99 -1.29 3.59
N LEU A 13 -8.67 -2.03 4.47
CA LEU A 13 -9.58 -3.11 4.06
C LEU A 13 -10.79 -2.59 3.28
N ALA A 14 -11.35 -1.46 3.70
CA ALA A 14 -12.45 -0.81 2.98
C ALA A 14 -12.02 -0.33 1.59
N ILE A 15 -10.82 0.24 1.45
CA ILE A 15 -10.26 0.68 0.16
C ILE A 15 -9.99 -0.53 -0.74
N LEU A 16 -9.43 -1.62 -0.20
CA LEU A 16 -9.20 -2.86 -0.95
C LEU A 16 -10.53 -3.46 -1.43
N PHE A 17 -11.52 -3.54 -0.55
CA PHE A 17 -12.85 -4.07 -0.89
C PHE A 17 -13.56 -3.19 -1.94
N ALA A 18 -13.48 -1.87 -1.82
CA ALA A 18 -14.00 -0.95 -2.83
C ALA A 18 -13.30 -1.12 -4.18
N GLY A 19 -11.97 -1.34 -4.18
CA GLY A 19 -11.20 -1.64 -5.38
C GLY A 19 -11.64 -2.96 -6.04
N VAL A 20 -11.81 -4.02 -5.25
CA VAL A 20 -12.28 -5.33 -5.74
C VAL A 20 -13.72 -5.25 -6.25
N ALA A 21 -14.61 -4.54 -5.56
CA ALA A 21 -15.98 -4.34 -5.99
C ALA A 21 -16.06 -3.53 -7.30
N LEU A 22 -15.22 -2.50 -7.45
CA LEU A 22 -15.13 -1.72 -8.68
C LEU A 22 -14.63 -2.60 -9.83
N VAL A 23 -13.62 -3.42 -9.61
CA VAL A 23 -13.14 -4.40 -10.60
C VAL A 23 -14.24 -5.41 -10.94
N ALA A 24 -14.99 -5.92 -9.97
CA ALA A 24 -16.08 -6.88 -10.20
C ALA A 24 -17.22 -6.28 -11.05
N VAL A 25 -17.59 -5.03 -10.80
CA VAL A 25 -18.60 -4.32 -11.60
C VAL A 25 -18.11 -4.08 -13.04
N PHE A 26 -16.81 -3.84 -13.25
CA PHE A 26 -16.22 -3.70 -14.58
C PHE A 26 -16.00 -5.03 -15.31
N PHE A 27 -15.85 -6.15 -14.59
CA PHE A 27 -15.72 -7.49 -15.17
C PHE A 27 -17.06 -8.18 -15.47
N SER A 28 -18.18 -7.62 -15.03
CA SER A 28 -19.50 -8.00 -15.53
C SER A 28 -19.62 -7.59 -17.00
N ALA A 29 -19.21 -8.49 -17.88
CA ALA A 29 -19.39 -8.33 -19.31
C ALA A 29 -20.91 -8.24 -19.62
N PRO A 30 -21.35 -7.29 -20.47
CA PRO A 30 -22.72 -7.31 -20.96
C PRO A 30 -23.00 -8.64 -21.67
N PRO A 31 -24.24 -9.16 -21.60
CA PRO A 31 -24.60 -10.44 -22.21
C PRO A 31 -24.22 -10.42 -23.68
N LYS A 32 -23.47 -11.44 -24.13
CA LYS A 32 -23.08 -11.54 -25.54
C LYS A 32 -24.36 -11.62 -26.38
N PRO A 33 -24.54 -10.75 -27.38
CA PRO A 33 -25.72 -10.76 -28.23
C PRO A 33 -25.81 -12.09 -28.98
N LYS A 34 -27.04 -12.58 -29.16
CA LYS A 34 -27.32 -13.88 -29.74
C LYS A 34 -26.98 -13.85 -31.24
N GLU A 35 -26.18 -14.80 -31.68
CA GLU A 35 -25.82 -14.96 -33.10
C GLU A 35 -26.98 -15.61 -33.84
N ILE A 36 -27.43 -14.96 -34.92
CA ILE A 36 -28.46 -15.49 -35.83
C ILE A 36 -27.92 -15.49 -37.27
N PRO A 37 -28.34 -16.46 -38.10
CA PRO A 37 -27.90 -16.53 -39.49
C PRO A 37 -28.44 -15.35 -40.31
N LEU A 38 -27.67 -14.92 -41.31
CA LEU A 38 -28.00 -13.80 -42.20
C LEU A 38 -29.37 -13.94 -42.88
N SER A 39 -29.78 -15.17 -43.19
CA SER A 39 -31.09 -15.48 -43.76
C SER A 39 -32.26 -15.09 -42.86
N GLU A 40 -32.10 -15.24 -41.54
CA GLU A 40 -33.09 -14.88 -40.54
C GLU A 40 -33.18 -13.34 -40.42
N VAL A 41 -32.05 -12.65 -40.50
CA VAL A 41 -32.00 -11.18 -40.53
C VAL A 41 -32.69 -10.60 -41.77
N ILE A 42 -32.45 -11.18 -42.95
CA ILE A 42 -33.12 -10.76 -44.19
C ILE A 42 -34.64 -10.96 -44.07
N THR A 43 -35.07 -12.08 -43.51
CA THR A 43 -36.49 -12.38 -43.29
C THR A 43 -37.12 -11.43 -42.28
N MET A 44 -36.42 -11.07 -41.20
CA MET A 44 -36.87 -10.10 -40.21
C MET A 44 -36.92 -8.66 -40.77
N SER A 45 -36.00 -8.33 -41.69
CA SER A 45 -35.99 -7.05 -42.42
C SER A 45 -37.23 -6.91 -43.31
N GLN A 46 -37.51 -7.94 -44.11
CA GLN A 46 -38.65 -7.97 -45.03
C GLN A 46 -40.00 -7.91 -44.30
N ASN A 47 -40.07 -8.50 -43.11
CA ASN A 47 -41.25 -8.45 -42.25
C ASN A 47 -41.37 -7.15 -41.42
N LYS A 48 -40.56 -6.12 -41.71
CA LYS A 48 -40.53 -4.83 -40.99
C LYS A 48 -40.33 -4.95 -39.48
N LYS A 49 -39.57 -5.96 -39.01
CA LYS A 49 -39.29 -6.16 -37.57
C LYS A 49 -38.00 -5.49 -37.10
N ILE A 50 -37.25 -4.89 -38.02
CA ILE A 50 -35.93 -4.29 -37.76
C ILE A 50 -36.05 -2.77 -37.74
N GLU A 51 -35.50 -2.15 -36.70
CA GLU A 51 -35.51 -0.69 -36.52
C GLU A 51 -34.18 -0.05 -36.95
N LYS A 52 -33.05 -0.68 -36.60
CA LYS A 52 -31.71 -0.15 -36.88
C LYS A 52 -30.75 -1.27 -37.27
N VAL A 53 -29.90 -0.98 -38.26
CA VAL A 53 -28.83 -1.86 -38.68
C VAL A 53 -27.51 -1.08 -38.63
N VAL A 54 -26.54 -1.64 -37.93
CA VAL A 54 -25.20 -1.07 -37.76
C VAL A 54 -24.18 -2.06 -38.31
N GLU A 55 -23.40 -1.61 -39.28
CA GLU A 55 -22.28 -2.38 -39.85
C GLU A 55 -20.99 -2.05 -39.09
N GLU A 56 -20.36 -3.08 -38.52
CA GLU A 56 -19.06 -3.01 -37.82
C GLU A 56 -18.11 -4.09 -38.40
N GLY A 57 -17.50 -3.82 -39.56
CA GLY A 57 -16.58 -4.75 -40.21
C GLY A 57 -17.28 -5.99 -40.77
N GLU A 58 -16.85 -7.19 -40.37
CA GLU A 58 -17.47 -8.48 -40.78
C GLU A 58 -18.79 -8.80 -40.05
N TRP A 59 -19.17 -7.96 -39.08
CA TRP A 59 -20.35 -8.19 -38.24
C TRP A 59 -21.40 -7.12 -38.47
N LEU A 60 -22.65 -7.57 -38.63
CA LEU A 60 -23.82 -6.74 -38.74
C LEU A 60 -24.63 -6.87 -37.44
N THR A 61 -24.80 -5.76 -36.72
CA THR A 61 -25.63 -5.71 -35.52
C THR A 61 -26.99 -5.14 -35.87
N VAL A 62 -28.04 -5.89 -35.53
CA VAL A 62 -29.43 -5.58 -35.84
C VAL A 62 -30.17 -5.33 -34.54
N THR A 63 -30.83 -4.18 -34.44
CA THR A 63 -31.76 -3.88 -33.35
C THR A 63 -33.18 -4.09 -33.83
N THR A 64 -33.85 -5.06 -33.22
CA THR A 64 -35.27 -5.37 -33.48
C THR A 64 -36.15 -4.31 -32.82
N ILE A 65 -37.37 -4.07 -33.34
CA ILE A 65 -38.37 -3.15 -32.73
C ILE A 65 -38.70 -3.53 -31.27
N ALA A 66 -38.47 -4.79 -30.90
CA ALA A 66 -38.60 -5.29 -29.53
C ALA A 66 -37.44 -4.90 -28.59
N GLY A 67 -36.42 -4.19 -29.09
CA GLY A 67 -35.23 -3.78 -28.33
C GLY A 67 -34.13 -4.84 -28.21
N GLU A 68 -34.24 -5.97 -28.91
CA GLU A 68 -33.23 -7.02 -28.90
C GLU A 68 -32.10 -6.74 -29.91
N GLU A 69 -30.86 -6.81 -29.42
CA GLU A 69 -29.64 -6.72 -30.23
C GLU A 69 -29.19 -8.12 -30.70
N LEU A 70 -29.16 -8.30 -32.01
CA LEU A 70 -28.81 -9.55 -32.67
C LEU A 70 -27.58 -9.32 -33.55
N LYS A 71 -26.62 -10.25 -33.55
CA LYS A 71 -25.43 -10.17 -34.41
C LYS A 71 -25.49 -11.23 -35.49
N THR A 72 -25.18 -10.85 -36.72
CA THR A 72 -24.96 -11.78 -37.83
C THR A 72 -23.60 -11.50 -38.46
N ASP A 73 -22.92 -12.56 -38.87
CA ASP A 73 -21.74 -12.49 -39.70
C ASP A 73 -22.19 -12.20 -41.15
N ILE A 74 -21.61 -11.17 -41.76
CA ILE A 74 -21.82 -10.78 -43.16
C ILE A 74 -20.56 -11.04 -44.02
N GLY A 75 -19.47 -11.51 -43.42
CA GLY A 75 -18.20 -11.76 -44.08
C GLY A 75 -17.69 -10.51 -44.80
N ALA A 76 -17.50 -10.63 -46.13
CA ALA A 76 -17.03 -9.54 -46.99
C ALA A 76 -18.14 -8.84 -47.80
N LEU A 77 -19.41 -9.08 -47.47
CA LEU A 77 -20.55 -8.49 -48.18
C LEU A 77 -20.70 -7.02 -47.79
N ASN A 78 -20.82 -6.14 -48.78
CA ASN A 78 -21.03 -4.72 -48.56
C ASN A 78 -22.52 -4.37 -48.52
N TYR A 79 -22.86 -3.19 -48.00
CA TYR A 79 -24.23 -2.63 -48.00
C TYR A 79 -25.00 -2.81 -49.33
N ASN A 80 -24.31 -2.68 -50.47
CA ASN A 80 -24.92 -2.85 -51.80
C ASN A 80 -25.30 -4.31 -52.10
N ASP A 81 -24.56 -5.28 -51.57
CA ASP A 81 -24.82 -6.71 -51.71
C ASP A 81 -25.99 -7.13 -50.81
N LEU A 82 -26.06 -6.56 -49.60
CA LEU A 82 -27.17 -6.77 -48.66
C LEU A 82 -28.50 -6.24 -49.22
N ARG A 83 -28.48 -5.11 -49.92
CA ARG A 83 -29.66 -4.60 -50.64
C ARG A 83 -30.13 -5.53 -51.77
N GLN A 84 -29.21 -6.14 -52.51
CA GLN A 84 -29.56 -7.11 -53.57
C GLN A 84 -30.15 -8.40 -52.99
N LEU A 85 -29.75 -8.77 -51.78
CA LEU A 85 -30.30 -9.90 -51.03
C LEU A 85 -31.65 -9.60 -50.36
N GLY A 86 -32.21 -8.39 -50.54
CA GLY A 86 -33.57 -8.05 -50.11
C GLY A 86 -33.66 -7.37 -48.75
N LEU A 87 -32.59 -6.70 -48.28
CA LEU A 87 -32.68 -5.79 -47.13
C LEU A 87 -33.53 -4.57 -47.51
N SER A 88 -34.62 -4.34 -46.78
CA SER A 88 -35.60 -3.29 -47.11
C SER A 88 -35.02 -1.90 -46.85
N ALA A 89 -35.14 -1.00 -47.83
CA ALA A 89 -34.50 0.32 -47.87
C ALA A 89 -34.94 1.34 -46.78
N GLU A 90 -35.81 0.96 -45.85
CA GLU A 90 -36.39 1.82 -44.82
C GLU A 90 -35.60 1.80 -43.49
N VAL A 91 -34.58 0.94 -43.39
CA VAL A 91 -33.79 0.78 -42.17
C VAL A 91 -32.72 1.86 -42.07
N LYS A 92 -32.64 2.55 -40.92
CA LYS A 92 -31.58 3.52 -40.64
C LYS A 92 -30.23 2.79 -40.57
N TYR A 93 -29.39 3.06 -41.55
CA TYR A 93 -28.08 2.44 -41.71
C TYR A 93 -26.98 3.38 -41.22
N GLU A 94 -26.21 2.95 -40.23
CA GLU A 94 -25.04 3.67 -39.72
C GLU A 94 -23.79 2.80 -39.90
N ILE A 95 -22.83 3.29 -40.69
CA ILE A 95 -21.50 2.71 -40.80
C ILE A 95 -20.69 3.24 -39.63
N LYS A 96 -20.35 2.38 -38.66
CA LYS A 96 -19.33 2.71 -37.68
C LYS A 96 -17.99 2.24 -38.24
N ALA A 97 -17.22 3.18 -38.78
CA ALA A 97 -15.85 2.89 -39.17
C ALA A 97 -15.11 2.28 -37.96
N ALA A 98 -14.43 1.15 -38.17
CA ALA A 98 -13.59 0.49 -37.18
C ALA A 98 -12.38 1.38 -36.86
N GLY A 99 -12.62 2.48 -36.15
CA GLY A 99 -11.59 3.36 -35.63
C GLY A 99 -10.98 2.76 -34.37
N PHE A 100 -9.68 3.01 -34.17
CA PHE A 100 -9.00 2.62 -32.94
C PHE A 100 -9.58 3.43 -31.76
N ASN A 101 -10.40 2.77 -30.94
CA ASN A 101 -11.10 3.38 -29.81
C ASN A 101 -10.16 3.62 -28.62
N TRP A 102 -9.34 4.66 -28.69
CA TRP A 102 -8.42 5.09 -27.62
C TRP A 102 -9.11 5.21 -26.26
N GLY A 103 -10.37 5.66 -26.23
CA GLY A 103 -11.15 5.75 -24.99
C GLY A 103 -11.42 4.40 -24.33
N ASN A 104 -11.77 3.38 -25.11
CA ASN A 104 -12.08 2.05 -24.58
C ASN A 104 -10.81 1.34 -24.08
N ILE A 105 -9.69 1.58 -24.77
CA ILE A 105 -8.36 1.10 -24.36
C ILE A 105 -7.94 1.74 -23.05
N LEU A 106 -8.07 3.05 -22.91
CA LEU A 106 -7.72 3.77 -21.69
C LEU A 106 -8.58 3.30 -20.49
N ILE A 107 -9.88 3.10 -20.71
CA ILE A 107 -10.80 2.55 -19.69
C ILE A 107 -10.42 1.11 -19.34
N SER A 108 -10.02 0.29 -20.32
CA SER A 108 -9.58 -1.09 -20.09
C SER A 108 -8.28 -1.17 -19.27
N PHE A 109 -7.39 -0.18 -19.40
CA PHE A 109 -6.15 -0.10 -18.61
C PHE A 109 -6.33 0.63 -17.27
N LEU A 110 -7.43 1.35 -17.06
CA LEU A 110 -7.69 2.12 -15.85
C LEU A 110 -7.56 1.27 -14.56
N PRO A 111 -8.07 0.02 -14.48
CA PRO A 111 -7.89 -0.83 -13.30
C PRO A 111 -6.42 -1.22 -13.07
N ALA A 112 -5.69 -1.53 -14.15
CA ALA A 112 -4.28 -1.89 -14.08
C ALA A 112 -3.40 -0.69 -13.66
N ILE A 113 -3.72 0.50 -14.16
CA ILE A 113 -3.05 1.75 -13.78
C ILE A 113 -3.34 2.11 -12.32
N LEU A 114 -4.59 1.98 -11.86
CA LEU A 114 -4.96 2.23 -10.46
C LEU A 114 -4.25 1.27 -9.51
N LEU A 115 -4.23 -0.02 -9.82
CA LEU A 115 -3.54 -1.03 -9.02
C LEU A 115 -2.03 -0.81 -9.03
N GLY A 116 -1.44 -0.58 -10.20
CA GLY A 116 -0.02 -0.26 -10.35
C GLY A 116 0.37 1.01 -9.61
N GLY A 117 -0.46 2.06 -9.68
CA GLY A 117 -0.28 3.32 -8.96
C GLY A 117 -0.39 3.15 -7.43
N LEU A 118 -1.34 2.34 -6.95
CA LEU A 118 -1.46 2.01 -5.53
C LEU A 118 -0.23 1.25 -5.01
N ILE A 119 0.20 0.23 -5.76
CA ILE A 119 1.40 -0.55 -5.43
C ILE A 119 2.63 0.36 -5.43
N PHE A 120 2.80 1.17 -6.49
CA PHE A 120 3.88 2.15 -6.59
C PHE A 120 3.86 3.13 -5.42
N PHE A 121 2.69 3.64 -5.02
CA PHE A 121 2.54 4.55 -3.88
C PHE A 121 2.92 3.88 -2.56
N ILE A 122 2.56 2.62 -2.35
CA ILE A 122 2.96 1.84 -1.16
C ILE A 122 4.48 1.64 -1.15
N PHE A 123 5.09 1.23 -2.26
CA PHE A 123 6.55 1.08 -2.36
C PHE A 123 7.28 2.42 -2.17
N PHE A 124 6.70 3.50 -2.68
CA PHE A 124 7.24 4.85 -2.52
C PHE A 124 7.20 5.29 -1.04
N ARG A 125 6.17 4.91 -0.28
CA ARG A 125 6.06 5.18 1.15
C ARG A 125 6.86 4.19 2.03
N ALA A 126 7.05 2.96 1.57
CA ALA A 126 7.70 1.88 2.33
C ALA A 126 9.22 2.02 2.44
N ARG A 127 9.88 2.83 1.60
CA ARG A 127 11.33 3.10 1.69
C ARG A 127 11.77 3.70 3.03
N GLY A 128 10.86 4.32 3.79
CA GLY A 128 11.13 4.80 5.16
C GLY A 128 10.77 3.82 6.29
N ALA A 129 9.91 2.83 6.03
CA ALA A 129 9.36 1.94 7.05
C ALA A 129 10.15 0.63 7.23
N ASN A 130 10.88 0.18 6.19
CA ASN A 130 11.63 -1.08 6.23
C ASN A 130 12.84 -1.07 7.19
N ASN A 131 13.23 0.10 7.69
CA ASN A 131 14.38 0.23 8.60
C ASN A 131 14.03 0.03 10.09
N GLN A 132 12.74 -0.08 10.43
CA GLN A 132 12.28 -0.30 11.82
C GLN A 132 12.20 -1.78 12.19
N ALA A 133 11.91 -2.68 11.24
CA ALA A 133 11.88 -4.11 11.49
C ALA A 133 13.29 -4.72 11.64
N LEU A 134 14.29 -4.18 10.94
CA LEU A 134 15.70 -4.63 11.00
C LEU A 134 16.47 -4.08 12.21
N THR A 135 15.91 -3.13 12.96
CA THR A 135 16.56 -2.53 14.14
C THR A 135 16.18 -3.20 15.47
N PHE A 136 15.31 -4.21 15.44
CA PHE A 136 14.84 -4.96 16.63
C PHE A 136 15.95 -5.76 17.37
N GLY A 137 17.12 -5.93 16.75
CA GLY A 137 18.28 -6.59 17.37
C GLY A 137 19.44 -5.65 17.73
N ARG A 138 19.33 -4.34 17.47
CA ARG A 138 20.40 -3.38 17.78
C ARG A 138 20.12 -2.70 19.12
N SER A 139 21.11 -2.72 20.01
CA SER A 139 21.06 -2.01 21.29
C SER A 139 20.76 -0.52 21.06
N GLN A 140 19.66 -0.03 21.64
CA GLN A 140 19.34 1.40 21.69
C GLN A 140 20.05 2.11 22.86
N ALA A 141 21.27 1.68 23.18
CA ALA A 141 22.08 2.37 24.18
C ALA A 141 22.39 3.77 23.68
N ARG A 142 21.82 4.77 24.35
CA ARG A 142 22.22 6.16 24.19
C ARG A 142 23.57 6.30 24.87
N LEU A 143 24.65 6.23 24.09
CA LEU A 143 25.96 6.67 24.55
C LEU A 143 25.80 8.16 24.88
N ALA A 144 25.87 8.49 26.18
CA ALA A 144 25.99 9.89 26.55
C ALA A 144 27.25 10.43 25.85
N PRO A 145 27.17 11.57 25.14
CA PRO A 145 28.35 12.22 24.60
C PRO A 145 29.40 12.35 25.72
N PRO A 146 30.70 12.20 25.42
CA PRO A 146 31.77 12.38 26.41
C PRO A 146 31.88 13.81 26.96
N ASP A 147 30.95 14.71 26.61
CA ASP A 147 30.77 15.97 27.30
C ASP A 147 30.33 15.70 28.74
N LYS A 148 31.30 15.88 29.63
CA LYS A 148 31.28 15.83 31.10
C LYS A 148 29.87 15.74 31.71
N PRO A 149 29.58 14.71 32.52
CA PRO A 149 28.39 14.70 33.34
C PRO A 149 28.31 16.00 34.14
N SER A 150 27.21 16.75 33.99
CA SER A 150 27.03 18.06 34.63
C SER A 150 26.76 17.97 36.14
N VAL A 151 26.96 16.80 36.76
CA VAL A 151 26.54 16.50 38.13
C VAL A 151 27.74 15.90 38.85
N THR A 152 28.05 16.42 40.02
CA THR A 152 29.18 16.05 40.89
C THR A 152 28.67 15.54 42.25
N PHE A 153 29.55 15.06 43.13
CA PHE A 153 29.14 14.67 44.49
C PHE A 153 28.64 15.84 45.33
N ALA A 154 28.96 17.08 44.95
CA ALA A 154 28.42 18.28 45.58
C ALA A 154 26.90 18.46 45.34
N ASP A 155 26.38 17.92 44.22
CA ASP A 155 24.98 18.06 43.82
C ASP A 155 24.05 17.01 44.45
N VAL A 156 24.61 16.05 45.20
CA VAL A 156 23.87 15.01 45.92
C VAL A 156 23.87 15.37 47.40
N ALA A 157 22.75 15.23 48.12
CA ALA A 157 22.67 15.55 49.54
C ALA A 157 22.08 14.39 50.36
N GLY A 158 22.46 14.29 51.64
CA GLY A 158 21.84 13.39 52.62
C GLY A 158 22.21 11.91 52.52
N VAL A 159 23.30 11.57 51.84
CA VAL A 159 23.80 10.18 51.65
C VAL A 159 25.33 10.14 51.78
N ASP A 160 25.83 10.63 52.90
CA ASP A 160 27.27 10.85 53.10
C ASP A 160 28.05 9.54 53.19
N GLU A 161 27.46 8.48 53.74
CA GLU A 161 28.06 7.15 53.79
C GLU A 161 28.23 6.56 52.38
N ALA A 162 27.19 6.64 51.55
CA ALA A 162 27.23 6.12 50.19
C ALA A 162 28.19 6.93 49.29
N LYS A 163 28.32 8.24 49.51
CA LYS A 163 29.33 9.06 48.83
C LYS A 163 30.74 8.64 49.20
N GLN A 164 31.00 8.37 50.48
CA GLN A 164 32.32 7.96 50.94
C GLN A 164 32.74 6.63 50.30
N GLU A 165 31.86 5.62 50.30
CA GLU A 165 32.12 4.33 49.64
C GLU A 165 32.34 4.50 48.12
N LEU A 166 31.52 5.32 47.46
CA LEU A 166 31.65 5.55 46.02
C LEU A 166 32.88 6.40 45.66
N THR A 167 33.38 7.23 46.59
CA THR A 167 34.61 8.00 46.39
C THR A 167 35.82 7.07 46.27
N GLU A 168 35.87 6.00 47.08
CA GLU A 168 36.90 4.96 46.96
C GLU A 168 36.84 4.27 45.58
N VAL A 169 35.63 3.99 45.09
CA VAL A 169 35.43 3.41 43.75
C VAL A 169 35.88 4.37 42.65
N VAL A 170 35.62 5.68 42.79
CA VAL A 170 36.09 6.70 41.84
C VAL A 170 37.62 6.80 41.87
N GLU A 171 38.25 6.81 43.04
CA GLU A 171 39.70 6.81 43.17
C GLU A 171 40.34 5.57 42.52
N PHE A 172 39.68 4.42 42.67
CA PHE A 172 40.04 3.19 41.97
C PHE A 172 39.99 3.35 40.44
N LEU A 173 38.94 3.96 39.90
CA LEU A 173 38.80 4.22 38.47
C LEU A 173 39.88 5.17 37.93
N LYS A 174 40.22 6.21 38.70
CA LYS A 174 41.26 7.20 38.35
C LYS A 174 42.68 6.62 38.40
N SER A 175 43.00 5.82 39.40
CA SER A 175 44.36 5.35 39.70
C SER A 175 44.50 3.82 39.61
N ARG A 176 43.86 3.19 38.63
CA ARG A 176 43.79 1.73 38.49
C ARG A 176 45.14 1.01 38.60
N GLU A 177 46.20 1.57 38.02
CA GLU A 177 47.54 0.97 38.02
C GLU A 177 48.13 0.81 39.43
N LYS A 178 47.94 1.82 40.30
CA LYS A 178 48.44 1.79 41.68
C LYS A 178 47.79 0.66 42.49
N PHE A 179 46.48 0.47 42.33
CA PHE A 179 45.74 -0.57 43.04
C PHE A 179 46.03 -1.98 42.49
N GLN A 180 46.34 -2.11 41.20
CA GLN A 180 46.76 -3.40 40.62
C GLN A 180 48.12 -3.86 41.16
N ILE A 181 49.07 -2.96 41.34
CA ILE A 181 50.39 -3.26 41.92
C ILE A 181 50.27 -3.75 43.37
N LEU A 182 49.33 -3.18 44.13
CA LEU A 182 49.01 -3.59 45.50
C LEU A 182 48.23 -4.92 45.58
N GLY A 183 47.89 -5.53 44.44
CA GLY A 183 47.13 -6.78 44.39
C GLY A 183 45.65 -6.64 44.76
N ALA A 184 45.12 -5.42 44.77
CA ALA A 184 43.72 -5.17 45.12
C ALA A 184 42.76 -5.68 44.03
N ARG A 185 41.63 -6.25 44.44
CA ARG A 185 40.61 -6.79 43.53
C ARG A 185 39.75 -5.65 42.98
N ILE A 186 39.67 -5.56 41.65
CA ILE A 186 38.89 -4.54 40.95
C ILE A 186 37.38 -4.82 41.11
N PRO A 187 36.57 -3.89 41.65
CA PRO A 187 35.12 -4.02 41.62
C PRO A 187 34.62 -3.98 40.18
N ARG A 188 33.76 -4.93 39.80
CA ARG A 188 33.25 -5.07 38.42
C ARG A 188 31.93 -4.33 38.19
N GLY A 189 31.26 -3.94 39.26
CA GLY A 189 30.00 -3.20 39.23
C GLY A 189 29.49 -2.95 40.65
N VAL A 190 28.67 -1.90 40.80
CA VAL A 190 28.04 -1.52 42.06
C VAL A 190 26.52 -1.52 41.84
N LEU A 191 25.78 -2.11 42.77
CA LEU A 191 24.31 -2.14 42.74
C LEU A 191 23.76 -1.17 43.79
N LEU A 192 23.09 -0.11 43.34
CA LEU A 192 22.42 0.84 44.23
C LEU A 192 20.98 0.39 44.51
N VAL A 193 20.64 0.12 45.77
CA VAL A 193 19.31 -0.38 46.18
C VAL A 193 18.58 0.65 47.05
N GLY A 194 17.27 0.78 46.86
CA GLY A 194 16.41 1.60 47.73
C GLY A 194 15.06 1.96 47.09
N PRO A 195 14.14 2.60 47.83
CA PRO A 195 12.84 3.06 47.33
C PRO A 195 12.93 3.99 46.11
N PRO A 196 11.89 4.11 45.26
CA PRO A 196 11.91 5.06 44.14
C PRO A 196 12.10 6.50 44.67
N GLY A 197 12.87 7.34 43.94
CA GLY A 197 13.09 8.74 44.30
C GLY A 197 14.28 9.04 45.21
N THR A 198 15.02 8.05 45.72
CA THR A 198 16.17 8.25 46.64
C THR A 198 17.49 8.64 45.95
N GLY A 199 17.44 9.25 44.77
CA GLY A 199 18.65 9.77 44.12
C GLY A 199 19.63 8.73 43.54
N LYS A 200 19.29 7.43 43.45
CA LYS A 200 20.18 6.39 42.88
C LYS A 200 20.76 6.74 41.50
N THR A 201 19.91 7.18 40.58
CA THR A 201 20.34 7.60 39.23
C THR A 201 21.16 8.89 39.27
N LEU A 202 20.89 9.78 40.23
CA LEU A 202 21.63 11.02 40.41
C LEU A 202 23.04 10.74 40.95
N LEU A 203 23.15 9.82 41.91
CA LEU A 203 24.41 9.36 42.47
C LEU A 203 25.27 8.63 41.42
N ALA A 204 24.67 7.80 40.57
CA ALA A 204 25.39 7.17 39.44
C ALA A 204 25.92 8.20 38.43
N LYS A 205 25.17 9.29 38.16
CA LYS A 205 25.64 10.40 37.32
C LYS A 205 26.77 11.18 37.98
N ALA A 206 26.69 11.41 39.28
CA ALA A 206 27.74 12.07 40.06
C ALA A 206 29.05 11.27 40.03
N VAL A 207 29.01 9.95 40.23
CA VAL A 207 30.18 9.07 40.10
C VAL A 207 30.84 9.20 38.72
N ALA A 208 30.05 9.27 37.65
CA ALA A 208 30.57 9.46 36.30
C ALA A 208 31.18 10.85 36.08
N GLY A 209 30.68 11.88 36.76
CA GLY A 209 31.19 13.26 36.67
C GLY A 209 32.46 13.50 37.48
N GLU A 210 32.65 12.71 38.54
CA GLU A 210 33.83 12.76 39.39
C GLU A 210 35.02 11.99 38.80
N ALA A 211 34.78 10.98 37.96
CA ALA A 211 35.80 10.09 37.38
C ALA A 211 36.68 10.74 36.31
#